data_AF-A0A6V7H2R8-F1
#
_entry.id   AF-A0A6V7H2R8-F1
#
_cell.length_a   1.000
_cell.length_b   1.000
_cell.length_c   1.000
_cell.angle_alpha   90.00
_cell.angle_beta   90.00
_cell.angle_gamma   90.00
#
_symmetry.space_group_name_H-M   'P 1'
#
loop_
_entity.id
_entity.type
_entity.pdbx_description
1 polymer ?
#
loop_
_entity_poly.entity_id
_entity_poly.type
_entity_poly.pdbx_seq_one_letter_code
_entity_poly.pdbx_strand_id
1 'polypeptide(L)'
;MTLSLCDVKYGGRDMASDMVDEIQKEVEYQIQSSTWMDDGVRDIILDKLVYMDRKIGYPSSYRNITVMKEHFRGLSASKSHFENMLSIMRYEKWENLRSTFSEKDSIEAFE
;
A
#
# COMPACT_ATOMS: atom_id res chain seq x y z
N MET A 1 1.86 -38.94 22.76
CA MET A 1 2.17 -38.59 21.37
C MET A 1 1.65 -37.19 21.12
N THR A 2 2.49 -36.19 21.35
CA THR A 2 2.16 -34.77 21.11
C THR A 2 2.37 -34.48 19.63
N LEU A 3 1.27 -34.25 18.90
CA LEU A 3 1.32 -33.75 17.53
C LEU A 3 1.96 -32.35 17.54
N SER A 4 3.20 -32.29 17.05
CA SER A 4 3.82 -31.05 16.59
C SER A 4 3.02 -30.59 15.38
N LEU A 5 2.06 -29.67 15.58
CA LEU A 5 1.41 -28.99 14.47
C LEU A 5 2.49 -28.18 13.74
N CYS A 6 2.61 -28.47 12.46
CA CYS A 6 3.53 -27.89 11.50
C CYS A 6 3.84 -26.42 11.74
N ASP A 7 5.13 -26.11 11.69
CA ASP A 7 5.64 -24.79 11.35
C ASP A 7 4.84 -24.24 10.16
N VAL A 8 3.96 -23.26 10.40
CA VAL A 8 3.39 -22.43 9.34
C VAL A 8 4.57 -21.63 8.77
N LYS A 9 5.22 -22.18 7.75
CA LYS A 9 6.43 -21.62 7.15
C LYS A 9 6.22 -20.32 6.38
N TYR A 10 4.98 -19.86 6.19
CA TYR A 10 4.67 -18.65 5.42
C TYR A 10 3.57 -17.84 6.12
N GLY A 11 3.82 -16.56 6.37
CA GLY A 11 2.81 -15.66 6.93
C GLY A 11 1.72 -15.36 5.90
N GLY A 12 0.53 -14.93 6.35
CA GLY A 12 -0.59 -14.62 5.43
C GLY A 12 -0.28 -13.51 4.41
N ARG A 13 0.67 -12.61 4.72
CA ARG A 13 1.18 -11.60 3.77
C ARG A 13 1.99 -12.25 2.64
N ASP A 14 2.81 -13.25 2.96
CA ASP A 14 3.70 -13.90 2.00
C ASP A 14 2.85 -14.69 0.99
N MET A 15 1.86 -15.44 1.47
CA MET A 15 0.90 -16.14 0.60
C MET A 15 0.14 -15.19 -0.33
N ALA A 16 -0.26 -14.02 0.17
CA ALA A 16 -0.92 -13.01 -0.65
C ALA A 16 0.02 -12.42 -1.71
N SER A 17 1.32 -12.27 -1.40
CA SER A 17 2.32 -11.84 -2.37
C SER A 17 2.51 -12.87 -3.48
N ASP A 18 2.63 -14.14 -3.11
CA ASP A 18 2.78 -15.23 -4.08
C ASP A 18 1.57 -15.31 -5.01
N MET A 19 0.35 -15.19 -4.47
CA MET A 19 -0.88 -15.15 -5.29
C MET A 19 -0.91 -13.96 -6.26
N VAL A 20 -0.42 -12.78 -5.86
CA VAL A 20 -0.33 -11.62 -6.75
C VAL A 20 0.66 -11.88 -7.89
N ASP A 21 1.77 -12.53 -7.60
CA ASP A 21 2.79 -12.87 -8.60
C ASP A 21 2.27 -13.90 -9.62
N GLU A 22 1.51 -14.88 -9.16
CA GLU A 22 0.82 -15.84 -10.03
C GLU A 22 -0.21 -15.15 -10.93
N ILE A 23 -1.00 -14.22 -10.39
CA ILE A 23 -1.97 -13.44 -11.18
C ILE A 23 -1.26 -12.56 -12.22
N GLN A 24 -0.18 -11.88 -11.83
CA GLN A 24 0.58 -11.03 -12.75
C GLN A 24 1.11 -11.85 -13.93
N LYS A 25 1.64 -13.05 -13.67
CA LYS A 25 2.14 -13.96 -14.70
C LYS A 25 1.04 -14.44 -15.64
N GLU A 26 -0.14 -14.78 -15.12
CA GLU A 26 -1.27 -15.19 -15.97
C GLU A 26 -1.76 -14.02 -16.83
N VAL A 27 -1.85 -12.82 -16.27
CA VAL A 27 -2.22 -11.61 -17.04
C VAL A 27 -1.21 -11.34 -18.15
N GLU A 28 0.09 -11.46 -17.89
CA GLU A 28 1.14 -11.35 -18.90
C GLU A 28 0.92 -12.35 -20.04
N TYR A 29 0.66 -13.63 -19.70
CA TYR A 29 0.38 -14.67 -20.69
C TYR A 29 -0.85 -14.36 -21.55
N GLN A 30 -1.92 -13.86 -20.96
CA GLN A 30 -3.15 -13.48 -21.69
C GLN A 30 -2.91 -12.29 -22.63
N ILE A 31 -2.10 -11.30 -22.23
CA ILE A 31 -1.74 -10.16 -23.08
C ILE A 31 -0.87 -10.61 -24.25
N GLN A 32 0.12 -11.47 -24.00
CA GLN A 32 1.01 -12.00 -25.04
C GLN A 32 0.26 -12.87 -26.05
N SER A 33 -0.71 -13.68 -25.60
CA SER A 33 -1.51 -14.56 -26.47
C SER A 33 -2.68 -13.86 -27.18
N SER A 34 -2.98 -12.61 -26.81
CA SER A 34 -4.09 -11.86 -27.40
C SER A 34 -3.85 -11.51 -28.88
N THR A 35 -4.89 -11.74 -29.69
CA THR A 35 -4.92 -11.45 -31.13
C THR A 35 -5.61 -10.13 -31.47
N TRP A 36 -6.24 -9.46 -30.50
CA TRP A 36 -7.03 -8.24 -30.76
C TRP A 36 -6.24 -6.94 -30.53
N MET A 37 -5.03 -7.02 -29.97
CA MET A 37 -4.17 -5.87 -29.69
C MET A 37 -3.02 -5.77 -30.69
N ASP A 38 -2.72 -4.54 -31.10
CA ASP A 38 -1.50 -4.20 -31.85
C ASP A 38 -0.26 -4.32 -30.96
N ASP A 39 0.89 -4.61 -31.57
CA ASP A 39 2.14 -4.85 -30.84
C ASP A 39 2.61 -3.62 -30.05
N GLY A 40 2.42 -2.40 -30.58
CA GLY A 40 2.78 -1.19 -29.83
C GLY A 40 1.92 -0.96 -28.59
N VAL A 41 0.65 -1.36 -28.63
CA VAL A 41 -0.25 -1.29 -27.46
C VAL A 41 0.09 -2.38 -26.46
N ARG A 42 0.48 -3.56 -26.95
CA ARG A 42 0.92 -4.70 -26.12
C ARG A 42 2.08 -4.32 -25.23
N ASP A 43 3.10 -3.68 -25.80
CA ASP A 43 4.31 -3.26 -25.07
C ASP A 43 3.98 -2.27 -23.95
N ILE A 44 3.12 -1.27 -24.21
CA ILE A 44 2.69 -0.29 -23.19
C ILE A 44 1.97 -0.96 -22.02
N ILE A 45 1.11 -1.95 -22.30
CA ILE A 45 0.36 -2.65 -21.26
C ILE A 45 1.30 -3.56 -20.45
N LEU A 46 2.24 -4.24 -21.11
CA LEU A 46 3.25 -5.06 -20.45
C LEU A 46 4.16 -4.22 -19.55
N ASP A 47 4.63 -3.07 -20.01
CA ASP A 47 5.40 -2.14 -19.19
C ASP A 47 4.61 -1.73 -17.94
N LYS A 48 3.33 -1.36 -18.11
CA LYS A 48 2.47 -1.01 -16.97
C LYS A 48 2.31 -2.16 -15.99
N LEU A 49 2.22 -3.40 -16.47
CA LEU A 49 2.10 -4.59 -15.63
C LEU A 49 3.38 -4.84 -14.82
N VAL A 50 4.56 -4.65 -15.44
CA VAL A 50 5.86 -4.81 -14.78
C VAL A 50 6.09 -3.76 -13.70
N TYR A 51 5.73 -2.50 -13.94
CA TYR A 51 5.93 -1.39 -13.00
C TYR A 51 4.79 -1.19 -12.01
N MET A 52 3.83 -2.11 -11.94
CA MET A 52 2.72 -2.00 -10.99
C MET A 52 3.20 -2.21 -9.56
N ASP A 53 3.04 -1.19 -8.71
CA ASP A 53 3.41 -1.26 -7.30
C ASP A 53 2.45 -2.17 -6.50
N ARG A 54 3.01 -2.99 -5.59
CA ARG A 54 2.29 -4.02 -4.83
C ARG A 54 2.20 -3.62 -3.35
N LYS A 55 1.02 -3.17 -2.92
CA LYS A 55 0.75 -2.80 -1.52
C LYS A 55 -0.09 -3.86 -0.81
N ILE A 56 0.57 -4.82 -0.15
CA ILE A 56 -0.09 -5.94 0.54
C ILE A 56 -0.08 -5.75 2.07
N GLY A 57 -1.28 -5.73 2.66
CA GLY A 57 -1.47 -5.60 4.10
C GLY A 57 -1.37 -4.15 4.55
N TYR A 58 -0.30 -3.80 5.26
CA TYR A 58 -0.06 -2.46 5.76
C TYR A 58 1.38 -1.99 5.45
N PRO A 59 1.60 -0.67 5.35
CA PRO A 59 2.93 -0.11 5.13
C PRO A 59 3.92 -0.53 6.22
N SER A 60 5.16 -0.79 5.84
CA SER A 60 6.26 -1.10 6.78
C SER A 60 6.45 0.02 7.81
N SER A 61 6.22 1.27 7.40
CA SER A 61 6.32 2.48 8.22
C SER A 61 5.46 2.43 9.48
N TYR A 62 4.34 1.69 9.48
CA TYR A 62 3.46 1.54 10.64
C TYR A 62 4.14 0.81 11.80
N ARG A 63 5.18 0.01 11.52
CA ARG A 63 6.00 -0.63 12.56
C ARG A 63 7.03 0.30 13.17
N ASN A 64 7.34 1.43 12.52
CA ASN A 64 8.30 2.40 13.02
C ASN A 64 7.60 3.47 13.87
N ILE A 65 7.71 3.33 15.19
CA ILE A 65 7.05 4.24 16.14
C ILE A 65 7.49 5.71 15.98
N THR A 66 8.73 5.95 15.56
CA THR A 66 9.25 7.31 15.35
C THR A 66 8.57 7.97 14.15
N VAL A 67 8.43 7.22 13.03
CA VAL A 67 7.71 7.68 11.85
C VAL A 67 6.24 7.95 12.19
N MET A 68 5.59 7.05 12.91
CA MET A 68 4.18 7.24 13.30
C MET A 68 3.96 8.41 14.27
N LYS A 69 4.89 8.65 15.19
CA LYS A 69 4.85 9.83 16.09
C LYS A 69 4.99 11.13 15.33
N GLU A 70 5.88 11.17 14.34
CA GLU A 70 6.07 12.34 13.49
C GLU A 70 4.87 12.55 12.56
N HIS A 71 4.32 11.47 11.99
CA HIS A 71 3.12 11.52 11.16
C HIS A 71 1.96 12.17 11.93
N PHE A 72 1.60 11.65 13.09
CA PHE A 72 0.50 12.19 13.91
C PHE A 72 0.88 13.42 14.75
N ARG A 73 1.98 14.11 14.43
CA ARG A 73 2.40 15.29 15.18
C ARG A 73 1.35 16.40 15.03
N GLY A 74 0.87 16.91 16.17
CA GLY A 74 -0.17 17.94 16.21
C GLY A 74 -1.59 17.40 16.36
N LEU A 75 -1.79 16.09 16.28
CA LEU A 75 -3.01 15.45 16.74
C LEU A 75 -2.97 15.31 18.28
N SER A 76 -4.08 15.63 18.95
CA SER A 76 -4.18 15.55 20.41
C SER A 76 -5.42 14.74 20.82
N ALA A 77 -5.27 13.93 21.85
CA ALA A 77 -6.35 13.14 22.42
C ALA A 77 -6.59 13.56 23.87
N SER A 78 -7.86 13.77 24.22
CA SER A 78 -8.35 14.21 25.52
C SER A 78 -9.51 13.31 25.97
N LYS A 79 -10.06 13.60 27.17
CA LYS A 79 -11.25 12.90 27.68
C LYS A 79 -12.56 13.36 27.03
N SER A 80 -12.54 14.46 26.27
CA SER A 80 -13.73 14.99 25.58
C SER A 80 -13.78 14.48 24.15
N HIS A 81 -14.84 13.76 23.81
CA HIS A 81 -15.08 13.30 22.43
C HIS A 81 -15.17 14.49 21.45
N PHE A 82 -15.81 15.59 21.88
CA PHE A 82 -15.94 16.79 21.07
C PHE A 82 -14.58 17.41 20.74
N GLU A 83 -13.70 17.57 21.72
CA GLU A 83 -12.35 18.12 21.51
C GLU A 83 -11.50 17.19 20.64
N ASN A 84 -11.64 15.87 20.80
CA ASN A 84 -10.93 14.90 19.97
C ASN A 84 -11.36 15.02 18.50
N MET A 85 -12.66 15.18 18.25
CA MET A 85 -13.18 15.39 16.90
C MET A 85 -12.64 16.69 16.30
N LEU A 86 -12.65 17.80 17.06
CA LEU A 86 -12.07 19.06 16.61
C LEU A 86 -10.57 18.94 16.32
N SER A 87 -9.83 18.17 17.12
CA SER A 87 -8.41 17.92 16.89
C SER A 87 -8.17 17.12 15.60
N ILE A 88 -8.98 16.10 15.32
CA ILE A 88 -8.90 15.31 14.09
C ILE A 88 -9.21 16.18 12.88
N MET A 89 -10.34 16.90 12.91
CA MET A 89 -10.74 17.79 11.81
C MET A 89 -9.68 18.83 11.50
N ARG A 90 -9.05 19.42 12.52
CA ARG A 90 -7.96 20.39 12.34
C ARG A 90 -6.73 19.74 11.72
N TYR A 91 -6.33 18.57 12.21
CA TYR A 91 -5.18 17.82 11.69
C TYR A 91 -5.39 17.47 10.20
N GLU A 92 -6.54 16.92 9.83
CA GLU A 92 -6.87 16.58 8.44
C GLU A 92 -6.84 17.81 7.52
N LYS A 93 -7.34 18.97 7.98
CA LYS A 93 -7.27 20.19 7.18
C LYS A 93 -5.83 20.65 6.94
N TRP A 94 -4.97 20.56 7.96
CA TRP A 94 -3.55 20.90 7.82
C TRP A 94 -2.81 19.93 6.89
N GLU A 95 -3.04 18.63 7.00
CA GLU A 95 -2.39 17.64 6.13
C GLU A 95 -2.79 17.82 4.67
N ASN A 96 -4.07 18.10 4.38
CA ASN A 96 -4.53 18.40 3.02
C ASN A 96 -3.89 19.67 2.45
N LEU A 97 -3.71 20.70 3.28
CA LEU A 97 -3.00 21.91 2.84
C LEU A 97 -1.53 21.58 2.56
N ARG A 98 -0.86 20.83 3.45
CA ARG A 98 0.54 20.45 3.30
C ARG A 98 0.79 19.62 2.05
N SER A 99 -0.11 18.67 1.73
CA SER A 99 0.00 17.86 0.51
C SER A 99 -0.20 18.70 -0.75
N THR A 100 -1.08 19.70 -0.71
CA THR A 100 -1.30 20.62 -1.85
C THR A 100 -0.06 21.46 -2.16
N PHE A 101 0.70 21.86 -1.13
CA PHE A 101 1.90 22.69 -1.28
C PHE A 101 3.20 21.89 -1.36
N SER A 102 3.13 20.56 -1.32
CA SER A 102 4.29 19.68 -1.46
C SER A 102 4.38 19.20 -2.91
N GLU A 103 5.43 19.58 -3.63
CA GLU A 103 5.71 19.09 -5.00
C GLU A 103 6.08 17.60 -5.05
N LYS A 104 6.16 16.91 -3.91
CA LYS A 104 6.36 15.47 -3.88
C LYS A 104 5.07 14.77 -4.27
N ASP A 105 5.13 14.07 -5.40
CA ASP A 105 4.14 13.07 -5.78
C ASP A 105 3.80 12.22 -4.55
N SER A 106 2.49 12.01 -4.33
CA SER A 106 1.89 11.33 -3.19
C SER A 106 2.33 9.87 -2.98
N ILE A 107 3.28 9.40 -3.78
CA ILE A 107 3.84 8.05 -3.82
C ILE A 107 4.93 7.86 -2.75
N GLU A 108 5.74 8.90 -2.44
CA GLU A 108 6.87 8.78 -1.50
C GLU A 108 6.47 8.82 0.00
N ALA A 109 5.23 9.14 0.33
CA ALA A 109 4.83 9.33 1.74
C ALA A 109 4.61 8.00 2.50
N PHE A 110 4.63 6.86 1.81
CA PHE A 110 4.23 5.56 2.38
C PHE A 110 5.12 4.37 1.97
N GLU A 111 6.30 4.61 1.39
CA GLU A 111 7.38 3.62 1.30
C GLU A 111 8.19 3.57 2.61
#